data_AF-A0AAU3F1Q7-F1
#
_entry.id   AF-A0AAU3F1Q7-F1
#
_cell.length_a   1.000
_cell.length_b   1.000
_cell.length_c   1.000
_cell.angle_alpha   90.00
_cell.angle_beta   90.00
_cell.angle_gamma   90.00
#
_symmetry.space_group_name_H-M   'P 1'
#
loop_
_entity.id
_entity.type
_entity.pdbx_description
1 polymer ?
#
loop_
_entity_poly.entity_id
_entity_poly.type
_entity_poly.pdbx_seq_one_letter_code
_entity_poly.pdbx_strand_id
1 'polypeptide(L)'
;MNPADLGLPVDVPSTALFTDQYELTMLQAALKAGTADRRSVFEVFTRRLPEGRRYGVVAGTGRVLDAVENFRFDAGVLRFLREQQIVDEPTLQWLASYRFGGDIWGYPEGEVYFPGSPILRVEGSFAECVLLETVILSILNHDSAIAAAASRMSVAAGGRRLIEMGARRTHELAAVASSRAAYVGGFNSTSDLAAGFRYAIPTVGTSAHAFTLLHDSERDAFRAQVASLGRGTTLLVDTYDVAEAVRTAVDIAGPELGAVRIDSGDLLLVAHRVRAQLDELGAVNTKIVVTSDLDEYAIASLAAAPVDAYGVGTQLVTGSGHPTCSMVYKLVARARSADAKAPLEPVAKKSLGGKLSIGGRKWAARRLDTEGVAEAEVIGTGDVPAELMDQQLLVELVKGGAIVAREPLDAARERHIAVRAGLPLSAMQLSRGEPVLPTEYV
;
A
#
# COMPACT_ATOMS: atom_id res chain seq x y z
N MET A 1 -12.09 -15.39 0.94
CA MET A 1 -13.26 -15.16 0.07
C MET A 1 -12.94 -13.94 -0.77
N ASN A 2 -12.89 -14.04 -2.11
CA ASN A 2 -12.47 -12.93 -2.97
C ASN A 2 -13.56 -11.85 -2.96
N PRO A 3 -13.25 -10.55 -2.87
CA PRO A 3 -14.23 -9.48 -3.09
C PRO A 3 -15.01 -9.60 -4.41
N ALA A 4 -14.40 -10.20 -5.45
CA ALA A 4 -15.07 -10.54 -6.70
C ALA A 4 -16.14 -11.64 -6.54
N ASP A 5 -16.02 -12.53 -5.55
CA ASP A 5 -17.02 -13.56 -5.24
C ASP A 5 -18.20 -12.99 -4.45
N LEU A 6 -18.07 -11.80 -3.87
CA LEU A 6 -19.11 -11.16 -3.04
C LEU A 6 -20.19 -10.46 -3.87
N GLY A 7 -20.04 -10.37 -5.19
CA GLY A 7 -21.06 -9.78 -6.08
C GLY A 7 -21.45 -8.34 -5.72
N LEU A 8 -20.58 -7.60 -5.02
CA LEU A 8 -20.87 -6.24 -4.59
C LEU A 8 -20.94 -5.33 -5.83
N PRO A 9 -22.09 -4.69 -6.10
CA PRO A 9 -22.30 -3.95 -7.33
C PRO A 9 -21.67 -2.58 -7.21
N VAL A 10 -20.48 -2.42 -7.75
CA VAL A 10 -19.97 -1.12 -8.14
C VAL A 10 -19.49 -1.30 -9.56
N ASP A 11 -20.26 -0.82 -10.54
CA ASP A 11 -19.75 -0.68 -11.89
C ASP A 11 -18.41 0.05 -11.79
N VAL A 12 -17.33 -0.65 -12.11
CA VAL A 12 -16.00 -0.06 -12.00
C VAL A 12 -15.86 0.89 -13.20
N PRO A 13 -15.75 2.21 -12.98
CA PRO A 13 -15.58 3.14 -14.08
C PRO A 13 -14.29 2.81 -14.83
N SER A 14 -14.27 3.11 -16.13
CA SER A 14 -13.06 2.96 -16.93
C SER A 14 -11.88 3.70 -16.29
N THR A 15 -10.74 3.02 -16.23
CA THR A 15 -9.46 3.58 -15.78
C THR A 15 -8.66 4.21 -16.93
N ALA A 16 -9.21 4.23 -18.15
CA ALA A 16 -8.48 4.65 -19.35
C ALA A 16 -8.05 6.14 -19.34
N LEU A 17 -8.70 6.97 -18.51
CA LEU A 17 -8.32 8.38 -18.31
C LEU A 17 -7.39 8.60 -17.10
N PHE A 18 -7.01 7.55 -16.37
CA PHE A 18 -5.93 7.62 -15.37
C PHE A 18 -4.56 7.52 -16.05
N THR A 19 -4.37 8.36 -17.06
CA THR A 19 -3.22 8.42 -17.95
C THR A 19 -2.81 9.87 -18.13
N ASP A 20 -1.51 10.11 -18.31
CA ASP A 20 -1.02 11.39 -18.78
C ASP A 20 -1.12 11.46 -20.31
N GLN A 21 -1.52 12.62 -20.85
CA GLN A 21 -1.74 12.82 -22.30
C GLN A 21 -0.52 12.45 -23.18
N TYR A 22 0.70 12.50 -22.63
CA TYR A 22 1.90 12.13 -23.39
C TYR A 22 1.90 10.66 -23.83
N GLU A 23 1.23 9.75 -23.09
CA GLU A 23 1.11 8.34 -23.46
C GLU A 23 0.29 8.18 -24.75
N LEU A 24 -0.84 8.89 -24.85
CA LEU A 24 -1.65 8.94 -26.08
C LEU A 24 -0.92 9.60 -27.25
N THR A 25 -0.12 10.64 -26.96
CA THR A 25 0.73 11.30 -27.96
C THR A 25 1.78 10.33 -28.52
N MET A 26 2.43 9.54 -27.66
CA MET A 26 3.40 8.51 -28.06
C MET A 26 2.74 7.37 -28.82
N LEU A 27 1.54 6.93 -28.41
CA LEU A 27 0.77 5.92 -29.11
C LEU A 27 0.51 6.35 -30.56
N GLN A 28 -0.09 7.52 -30.77
CA GLN A 28 -0.39 8.03 -32.12
C GLN A 28 0.88 8.14 -32.98
N ALA A 29 1.95 8.68 -32.41
CA ALA A 29 3.23 8.79 -33.12
C ALA A 29 3.81 7.42 -33.50
N ALA A 30 3.72 6.43 -32.61
CA ALA A 30 4.22 5.08 -32.85
C ALA A 30 3.37 4.31 -33.86
N LEU A 31 2.05 4.50 -33.86
CA LEU A 31 1.14 3.96 -34.88
C LEU A 31 1.53 4.50 -36.26
N LYS A 32 1.69 5.83 -36.38
CA LYS A 32 2.09 6.48 -37.63
C LYS A 32 3.50 6.08 -38.09
N ALA A 33 4.42 5.83 -37.16
CA ALA A 33 5.78 5.40 -37.46
C ALA A 33 5.90 3.90 -37.80
N GLY A 34 4.83 3.11 -37.65
CA GLY A 34 4.87 1.66 -37.85
C GLY A 34 5.70 0.92 -36.80
N THR A 35 5.86 1.50 -35.60
CA THR A 35 6.62 0.90 -34.49
C THR A 35 5.76 0.50 -33.30
N ALA A 36 4.46 0.80 -33.34
CA ALA A 36 3.47 0.46 -32.32
C ALA A 36 3.49 -1.03 -31.92
N ASP A 37 3.60 -1.92 -32.89
CA ASP A 37 3.48 -3.37 -32.67
C ASP A 37 4.80 -4.05 -32.26
N ARG A 38 5.87 -3.29 -32.02
CA ARG A 38 7.14 -3.88 -31.55
C ARG A 38 6.95 -4.43 -30.15
N ARG A 39 7.26 -5.72 -29.97
CA ARG A 39 7.32 -6.34 -28.64
C ARG A 39 8.25 -5.54 -27.74
N SER A 40 7.76 -5.18 -26.58
CA SER A 40 8.39 -4.26 -25.64
C SER A 40 8.28 -4.82 -24.24
N VAL A 41 9.33 -4.61 -23.46
CA VAL A 41 9.40 -4.96 -22.04
C VAL A 41 9.61 -3.68 -21.27
N PHE A 42 8.61 -3.32 -20.48
CA PHE A 42 8.69 -2.24 -19.51
C PHE A 42 8.84 -2.79 -18.11
N GLU A 43 9.54 -2.07 -17.25
CA GLU A 43 9.69 -2.45 -15.86
C GLU A 43 9.41 -1.30 -14.90
N VAL A 44 8.81 -1.64 -13.77
CA VAL A 44 8.66 -0.77 -12.60
C VAL A 44 9.75 -1.10 -11.60
N PHE A 45 10.52 -0.10 -11.21
CA PHE A 45 11.54 -0.22 -10.17
C PHE A 45 11.77 1.12 -9.49
N THR A 46 12.41 1.13 -8.31
CA THR A 46 12.92 2.36 -7.71
C THR A 46 14.44 2.42 -7.78
N ARG A 47 15.00 3.64 -7.83
CA ARG A 47 16.46 3.85 -7.83
C ARG A 47 17.06 3.93 -6.43
N ARG A 48 16.22 4.23 -5.44
CA ARG A 48 16.59 4.38 -4.03
C ARG A 48 15.33 4.25 -3.18
N LEU A 49 15.48 3.80 -1.95
CA LEU A 49 14.38 3.88 -0.99
C LEU A 49 14.30 5.32 -0.43
N PRO A 50 13.14 5.73 0.12
CA PRO A 50 13.07 6.95 0.93
C PRO A 50 14.09 6.93 2.08
N GLU A 51 14.54 8.10 2.52
CA GLU A 51 15.60 8.21 3.53
C GLU A 51 15.24 7.43 4.81
N GLY A 52 16.18 6.62 5.31
CA GLY A 52 16.00 5.83 6.52
C GLY A 52 15.18 4.54 6.34
N ARG A 53 14.67 4.23 5.15
CA ARG A 53 13.97 2.96 4.88
C ARG A 53 14.96 1.84 4.58
N ARG A 54 14.84 0.74 5.35
CA ARG A 54 15.66 -0.48 5.23
C ARG A 54 15.22 -1.39 4.07
N TYR A 55 13.95 -1.33 3.70
CA TYR A 55 13.34 -2.08 2.60
C TYR A 55 12.08 -1.33 2.15
N GLY A 56 11.63 -1.59 0.92
CA GLY A 56 10.29 -1.23 0.46
C GLY A 56 9.30 -2.38 0.64
N VAL A 57 8.00 -2.10 0.60
CA VAL A 57 6.94 -3.12 0.65
C VAL A 57 6.11 -3.01 -0.61
N VAL A 58 5.99 -4.08 -1.38
CA VAL A 58 5.15 -4.14 -2.57
C VAL A 58 3.70 -4.11 -2.13
N ALA A 59 2.98 -3.06 -2.48
CA ALA A 59 1.54 -2.96 -2.26
C ALA A 59 0.86 -2.30 -3.46
N GLY A 60 -0.41 -2.63 -3.65
CA GLY A 60 -1.25 -2.15 -4.75
C GLY A 60 -1.38 -3.13 -5.92
N THR A 61 -0.74 -4.31 -5.88
CA THR A 61 -0.80 -5.30 -6.98
C THR A 61 -2.24 -5.66 -7.34
N GLY A 62 -3.09 -6.00 -6.37
CA GLY A 62 -4.51 -6.28 -6.66
C GLY A 62 -5.24 -5.12 -7.35
N ARG A 63 -4.93 -3.87 -6.95
CA ARG A 63 -5.50 -2.66 -7.59
C ARG A 63 -4.94 -2.42 -9.00
N VAL A 64 -3.67 -2.74 -9.24
CA VAL A 64 -3.09 -2.70 -10.59
C VAL A 64 -3.83 -3.68 -11.51
N LEU A 65 -4.09 -4.91 -11.04
CA LEU A 65 -4.80 -5.92 -11.84
C LEU A 65 -6.23 -5.45 -12.17
N ASP A 66 -6.96 -4.92 -11.19
CA ASP A 66 -8.27 -4.30 -11.41
C ASP A 66 -8.20 -3.14 -12.41
N ALA A 67 -7.17 -2.29 -12.29
CA ALA A 67 -7.01 -1.14 -13.17
C ALA A 67 -6.68 -1.53 -14.62
N VAL A 68 -5.84 -2.54 -14.82
CA VAL A 68 -5.49 -3.07 -16.16
C VAL A 68 -6.70 -3.72 -16.83
N GLU A 69 -7.47 -4.53 -16.09
CA GLU A 69 -8.69 -5.18 -16.60
C GLU A 69 -9.76 -4.15 -17.06
N ASN A 70 -9.89 -3.06 -16.30
CA ASN A 70 -10.83 -1.97 -16.55
C ASN A 70 -10.27 -0.85 -17.45
N PHE A 71 -9.04 -0.97 -17.95
CA PHE A 71 -8.42 0.03 -18.82
C PHE A 71 -9.02 -0.06 -20.23
N ARG A 72 -10.19 0.53 -20.41
CA ARG A 72 -11.01 0.39 -21.64
C ARG A 72 -11.54 1.74 -22.09
N PHE A 73 -11.35 2.08 -23.35
CA PHE A 73 -11.87 3.32 -23.92
C PHE A 73 -13.34 3.13 -24.32
N ASP A 74 -14.25 3.42 -23.41
CA ASP A 74 -15.69 3.37 -23.69
C ASP A 74 -16.15 4.52 -24.61
N ALA A 75 -17.41 4.48 -25.05
CA ALA A 75 -17.96 5.46 -25.96
C ALA A 75 -17.92 6.91 -25.42
N GLY A 76 -18.01 7.09 -24.10
CA GLY A 76 -17.91 8.40 -23.46
C GLY A 76 -16.48 8.94 -23.52
N VAL A 77 -15.50 8.10 -23.16
CA VAL A 77 -14.08 8.42 -23.22
C VAL A 77 -13.65 8.74 -24.66
N LEU A 78 -14.02 7.90 -25.64
CA LEU A 78 -13.69 8.12 -27.05
C LEU A 78 -14.29 9.41 -27.60
N ARG A 79 -15.53 9.73 -27.21
CA ARG A 79 -16.17 11.00 -27.59
C ARG A 79 -15.40 12.19 -27.04
N PHE A 80 -15.03 12.15 -25.75
CA PHE A 80 -14.20 13.20 -25.14
C PHE A 80 -12.88 13.40 -25.89
N LEU A 81 -12.14 12.32 -26.17
CA LEU A 81 -10.87 12.39 -26.89
C LEU A 81 -11.03 12.97 -28.30
N ARG A 82 -12.11 12.64 -29.00
CA ARG A 82 -12.44 13.19 -30.32
C ARG A 82 -12.80 14.67 -30.27
N GLU A 83 -13.71 15.06 -29.39
CA GLU A 83 -14.21 16.43 -29.26
C GLU A 83 -13.12 17.40 -28.84
N GLN A 84 -12.21 16.97 -27.95
CA GLN A 84 -11.07 17.74 -27.50
C GLN A 84 -9.85 17.63 -28.44
N GLN A 85 -9.97 16.90 -29.55
CA GLN A 85 -8.89 16.71 -30.55
C GLN A 85 -7.57 16.22 -29.94
N ILE A 86 -7.65 15.34 -28.94
CA ILE A 86 -6.48 14.81 -28.22
C ILE A 86 -5.68 13.84 -29.12
N VAL A 87 -6.38 13.05 -29.92
CA VAL A 87 -5.82 12.09 -30.87
C VAL A 87 -6.61 12.09 -32.18
N ASP A 88 -5.99 11.56 -33.25
CA ASP A 88 -6.59 11.42 -34.58
C ASP A 88 -7.56 10.23 -34.70
N GLU A 89 -8.34 10.20 -35.78
CA GLU A 89 -9.36 9.17 -35.99
C GLU A 89 -8.78 7.74 -36.08
N PRO A 90 -7.64 7.48 -36.77
CA PRO A 90 -7.00 6.16 -36.72
C PRO A 90 -6.64 5.71 -35.29
N THR A 91 -6.12 6.62 -34.46
CA THR A 91 -5.80 6.32 -33.07
C THR A 91 -7.07 6.06 -32.25
N LEU A 92 -8.15 6.83 -32.47
CA LEU A 92 -9.46 6.58 -31.85
C LEU A 92 -10.01 5.18 -32.19
N GLN A 93 -9.88 4.75 -33.44
CA GLN A 93 -10.30 3.41 -33.88
C GLN A 93 -9.49 2.32 -33.18
N TRP A 94 -8.18 2.51 -33.06
CA TRP A 94 -7.31 1.59 -32.32
C TRP A 94 -7.74 1.51 -30.83
N LEU A 95 -7.91 2.67 -30.18
CA LEU A 95 -8.33 2.77 -28.77
C LEU A 95 -9.70 2.13 -28.52
N ALA A 96 -10.64 2.26 -29.46
CA ALA A 96 -11.97 1.65 -29.34
C ALA A 96 -11.94 0.12 -29.25
N SER A 97 -10.93 -0.50 -29.87
CA SER A 97 -10.70 -1.94 -29.83
C SER A 97 -9.73 -2.37 -28.71
N TYR A 98 -9.12 -1.42 -28.00
CA TYR A 98 -8.05 -1.70 -27.05
C TYR A 98 -8.50 -2.64 -25.93
N ARG A 99 -7.74 -3.72 -25.76
CA ARG A 99 -7.66 -4.54 -24.56
C ARG A 99 -6.19 -4.90 -24.39
N PHE A 100 -5.70 -4.87 -23.16
CA PHE A 100 -4.37 -5.38 -22.89
C PHE A 100 -4.34 -6.89 -23.16
N GLY A 101 -3.54 -7.33 -24.13
CA GLY A 101 -3.34 -8.73 -24.50
C GLY A 101 -1.96 -9.28 -24.13
N GLY A 102 -1.15 -8.48 -23.43
CA GLY A 102 0.20 -8.84 -23.02
C GLY A 102 0.28 -9.64 -21.71
N ASP A 103 1.51 -9.81 -21.22
CA ASP A 103 1.82 -10.48 -19.96
C ASP A 103 2.29 -9.46 -18.92
N ILE A 104 1.98 -9.70 -17.66
CA ILE A 104 2.52 -8.95 -16.53
C ILE A 104 3.11 -9.94 -15.54
N TRP A 105 4.37 -9.73 -15.19
CA TRP A 105 5.07 -10.42 -14.13
C TRP A 105 5.35 -9.43 -13.01
N GLY A 106 5.32 -9.86 -11.76
CA GLY A 106 5.62 -8.95 -10.66
C GLY A 106 5.90 -9.67 -9.37
N TYR A 107 6.41 -8.92 -8.41
CA TYR A 107 6.53 -9.39 -7.05
C TYR A 107 5.11 -9.59 -6.50
N PRO A 108 4.83 -10.69 -5.79
CA PRO A 108 3.54 -10.88 -5.15
C PRO A 108 3.30 -9.82 -4.07
N GLU A 109 2.06 -9.47 -3.79
CA GLU A 109 1.76 -8.35 -2.88
C GLU A 109 2.20 -8.64 -1.44
N GLY A 110 2.75 -7.67 -0.72
CA GLY A 110 3.33 -7.87 0.61
C GLY A 110 4.80 -8.32 0.60
N GLU A 111 5.35 -8.70 -0.56
CA GLU A 111 6.79 -8.91 -0.75
C GLU A 111 7.57 -7.62 -0.43
N VAL A 112 8.84 -7.74 -0.05
CA VAL A 112 9.75 -6.60 0.13
C VAL A 112 10.63 -6.41 -1.11
N TYR A 113 11.06 -5.18 -1.35
CA TYR A 113 11.92 -4.85 -2.49
C TYR A 113 13.05 -3.88 -2.09
N PHE A 114 14.06 -3.81 -2.94
CA PHE A 114 15.26 -3.00 -2.76
C PHE A 114 15.50 -2.07 -3.98
N PRO A 115 16.47 -1.15 -3.92
CA PRO A 115 16.78 -0.32 -5.08
C PRO A 115 17.23 -1.13 -6.29
N GLY A 116 16.53 -0.99 -7.42
CA GLY A 116 16.86 -1.67 -8.67
C GLY A 116 16.04 -2.92 -8.96
N SER A 117 15.26 -3.45 -8.00
CA SER A 117 14.38 -4.61 -8.23
C SER A 117 13.40 -4.36 -9.37
N PRO A 118 13.22 -5.28 -10.32
CA PRO A 118 12.15 -5.22 -11.32
C PRO A 118 10.83 -5.65 -10.66
N ILE A 119 10.25 -4.80 -9.83
CA ILE A 119 9.04 -5.07 -9.02
C ILE A 119 7.86 -5.50 -9.90
N LEU A 120 7.75 -4.91 -11.09
CA LEU A 120 6.76 -5.27 -12.11
C LEU A 120 7.43 -5.26 -13.48
N ARG A 121 7.04 -6.19 -14.35
CA ARG A 121 7.45 -6.27 -15.75
C ARG A 121 6.21 -6.43 -16.62
N VAL A 122 6.00 -5.49 -17.54
CA VAL A 122 4.87 -5.47 -18.48
C VAL A 122 5.42 -5.77 -19.87
N GLU A 123 4.91 -6.83 -20.49
CA GLU A 123 5.36 -7.36 -21.77
C GLU A 123 4.20 -7.39 -22.78
N GLY A 124 4.42 -6.87 -23.98
CA GLY A 124 3.37 -6.75 -24.99
C GLY A 124 3.85 -5.91 -26.16
N SER A 125 2.94 -5.39 -26.99
CA SER A 125 3.32 -4.36 -27.97
C SER A 125 3.68 -3.04 -27.28
N PHE A 126 4.48 -2.18 -27.94
CA PHE A 126 4.73 -0.83 -27.43
C PHE A 126 3.42 -0.07 -27.20
N ALA A 127 2.50 -0.16 -28.17
CA ALA A 127 1.22 0.53 -28.13
C ALA A 127 0.37 0.12 -26.92
N GLU A 128 0.42 -1.15 -26.51
CA GLU A 128 -0.34 -1.61 -25.34
C GLU A 128 0.32 -1.24 -24.02
N CYS A 129 1.64 -1.49 -23.90
CA CYS A 129 2.33 -1.34 -22.62
C CYS A 129 2.53 0.13 -22.22
N VAL A 130 2.59 1.05 -23.19
CA VAL A 130 2.88 2.46 -22.94
C VAL A 130 1.72 3.18 -22.24
N LEU A 131 0.48 2.73 -22.45
CA LEU A 131 -0.73 3.33 -21.87
C LEU A 131 -0.95 3.02 -20.39
N LEU A 132 -0.19 2.07 -19.85
CA LEU A 132 -0.36 1.61 -18.49
C LEU A 132 0.60 2.30 -17.50
N GLU A 133 1.57 3.09 -17.99
CA GLU A 133 2.64 3.68 -17.17
C GLU A 133 2.08 4.50 -16.01
N THR A 134 1.23 5.48 -16.29
CA THR A 134 0.70 6.42 -15.29
C THR A 134 -0.15 5.70 -14.23
N VAL A 135 -1.11 4.87 -14.63
CA VAL A 135 -2.01 4.20 -13.69
C VAL A 135 -1.26 3.20 -12.79
N ILE A 136 -0.32 2.44 -13.36
CA ILE A 136 0.53 1.51 -12.60
C ILE A 136 1.38 2.27 -11.59
N LEU A 137 2.06 3.34 -12.03
CA LEU A 137 2.92 4.13 -11.15
C LEU A 137 2.14 4.83 -10.05
N SER A 138 0.96 5.37 -10.36
CA SER A 138 0.10 6.03 -9.38
C SER A 138 -0.28 5.07 -8.24
N ILE A 139 -0.73 3.87 -8.58
CA ILE A 139 -1.12 2.84 -7.61
C ILE A 139 0.10 2.35 -6.81
N LEU A 140 1.14 1.86 -7.48
CA LEU A 140 2.26 1.22 -6.79
C LEU A 140 3.05 2.20 -5.92
N ASN A 141 3.23 3.45 -6.35
CA ASN A 141 3.93 4.45 -5.54
C ASN A 141 3.18 4.82 -4.27
N HIS A 142 1.87 5.02 -4.38
CA HIS A 142 1.04 5.40 -3.23
C HIS A 142 0.95 4.23 -2.24
N ASP A 143 0.51 3.06 -2.71
CA ASP A 143 0.21 1.93 -1.84
C ASP A 143 1.47 1.40 -1.16
N SER A 144 2.58 1.30 -1.90
CA SER A 144 3.86 0.85 -1.34
C SER A 144 4.41 1.83 -0.29
N ALA A 145 4.14 3.13 -0.43
CA ALA A 145 4.57 4.13 0.55
C ALA A 145 3.80 3.99 1.87
N ILE A 146 2.47 3.79 1.78
CA ILE A 146 1.63 3.56 2.96
C ILE A 146 1.99 2.22 3.61
N ALA A 147 2.13 1.13 2.83
CA ALA A 147 2.48 -0.19 3.35
C ALA A 147 3.86 -0.19 4.02
N ALA A 148 4.84 0.53 3.48
CA ALA A 148 6.16 0.67 4.09
C ALA A 148 6.11 1.45 5.43
N ALA A 149 5.26 2.48 5.55
CA ALA A 149 5.03 3.18 6.82
C ALA A 149 4.33 2.28 7.83
N ALA A 150 3.26 1.60 7.40
CA ALA A 150 2.52 0.64 8.21
C ALA A 150 3.43 -0.48 8.75
N SER A 151 4.33 -1.01 7.92
CA SER A 151 5.26 -2.07 8.32
C SER A 151 6.18 -1.61 9.46
N ARG A 152 6.77 -0.42 9.35
CA ARG A 152 7.61 0.15 10.41
C ARG A 152 6.83 0.40 11.70
N MET A 153 5.61 0.95 11.58
CA MET A 153 4.74 1.17 12.74
C MET A 153 4.35 -0.15 13.40
N SER A 154 4.10 -1.23 12.64
CA SER A 154 3.79 -2.55 13.19
C SER A 154 4.98 -3.20 13.91
N VAL A 155 6.20 -2.97 13.42
CA VAL A 155 7.43 -3.38 14.14
C VAL A 155 7.54 -2.61 15.46
N ALA A 156 7.33 -1.29 15.44
CA ALA A 156 7.38 -0.45 16.64
C ALA A 156 6.29 -0.80 17.66
N ALA A 157 5.08 -1.18 17.20
CA ALA A 157 3.97 -1.56 18.06
C ALA A 157 4.14 -2.95 18.69
N GLY A 158 4.96 -3.81 18.08
CA GLY A 158 5.12 -5.20 18.49
C GLY A 158 3.79 -5.95 18.44
N GLY A 159 3.35 -6.51 19.57
CA GLY A 159 2.08 -7.24 19.67
C GLY A 159 0.84 -6.36 19.90
N ARG A 160 1.01 -5.04 20.07
CA ARG A 160 -0.11 -4.12 20.34
C ARG A 160 -0.89 -3.83 19.07
N ARG A 161 -2.21 -3.64 19.22
CA ARG A 161 -3.09 -3.44 18.06
C ARG A 161 -2.86 -2.07 17.41
N LEU A 162 -2.91 -2.05 16.08
CA LEU A 162 -2.86 -0.85 15.26
C LEU A 162 -4.17 -0.64 14.52
N ILE A 163 -4.67 0.58 14.55
CA ILE A 163 -5.93 0.99 13.92
C ILE A 163 -5.66 2.14 12.95
N GLU A 164 -6.06 1.99 11.70
CA GLU A 164 -5.91 3.03 10.69
C GLU A 164 -7.09 4.02 10.81
N MET A 165 -6.79 5.29 11.08
CA MET A 165 -7.78 6.34 11.36
C MET A 165 -7.54 7.62 10.53
N GLY A 166 -6.85 7.50 9.40
CA GLY A 166 -6.33 8.60 8.59
C GLY A 166 -7.22 9.02 7.43
N ALA A 167 -8.37 8.39 7.19
CA ALA A 167 -9.28 8.73 6.08
C ALA A 167 -9.58 10.25 5.96
N ARG A 168 -9.71 10.96 7.08
CA ARG A 168 -9.96 12.42 7.13
C ARG A 168 -8.75 13.31 6.82
N ARG A 169 -7.57 12.71 6.58
CA ARG A 169 -6.28 13.39 6.36
C ARG A 169 -5.70 13.11 4.97
N THR A 170 -6.44 12.39 4.12
CA THR A 170 -6.07 12.06 2.75
C THR A 170 -7.29 12.23 1.84
N HIS A 171 -7.11 12.04 0.52
CA HIS A 171 -8.19 12.16 -0.46
C HIS A 171 -9.18 11.00 -0.34
N GLU A 172 -10.45 11.24 -0.65
CA GLU A 172 -11.57 10.32 -0.44
C GLU A 172 -11.38 8.94 -1.09
N LEU A 173 -10.81 8.86 -2.31
CA LEU A 173 -10.48 7.58 -2.94
C LEU A 173 -9.15 6.98 -2.41
N ALA A 174 -8.23 7.85 -2.02
CA ALA A 174 -6.94 7.45 -1.44
C ALA A 174 -7.09 6.94 0.01
N ALA A 175 -8.13 7.34 0.74
CA ALA A 175 -8.46 6.83 2.07
C ALA A 175 -8.66 5.32 2.02
N VAL A 176 -9.55 4.86 1.13
CA VAL A 176 -9.85 3.43 0.93
C VAL A 176 -8.61 2.64 0.54
N ALA A 177 -7.78 3.21 -0.35
CA ALA A 177 -6.50 2.63 -0.76
C ALA A 177 -5.49 2.54 0.40
N SER A 178 -5.39 3.62 1.20
CA SER A 178 -4.47 3.70 2.33
C SER A 178 -4.84 2.69 3.40
N SER A 179 -6.13 2.52 3.71
CA SER A 179 -6.61 1.51 4.66
C SER A 179 -6.25 0.10 4.22
N ARG A 180 -6.39 -0.20 2.92
CA ARG A 180 -5.97 -1.49 2.33
C ARG A 180 -4.47 -1.72 2.45
N ALA A 181 -3.67 -0.75 2.03
CA ALA A 181 -2.21 -0.85 2.08
C ALA A 181 -1.69 -0.94 3.53
N ALA A 182 -2.31 -0.21 4.46
CA ALA A 182 -1.99 -0.28 5.88
C ALA A 182 -2.27 -1.67 6.46
N TYR A 183 -3.37 -2.30 6.05
CA TYR A 183 -3.70 -3.66 6.46
C TYR A 183 -2.65 -4.67 5.98
N VAL A 184 -2.20 -4.59 4.72
CA VAL A 184 -1.09 -5.42 4.21
C VAL A 184 0.19 -5.17 5.01
N GLY A 185 0.50 -3.90 5.30
CA GLY A 185 1.67 -3.51 6.10
C GLY A 185 1.59 -3.84 7.59
N GLY A 186 0.47 -4.34 8.11
CA GLY A 186 0.38 -4.90 9.46
C GLY A 186 -0.68 -4.28 10.38
N PHE A 187 -1.41 -3.24 9.96
CA PHE A 187 -2.50 -2.67 10.76
C PHE A 187 -3.67 -3.64 10.93
N ASN A 188 -4.27 -3.74 12.12
CA ASN A 188 -5.26 -4.79 12.41
C ASN A 188 -6.68 -4.45 11.96
N SER A 189 -6.99 -3.16 11.86
CA SER A 189 -8.34 -2.65 11.55
C SER A 189 -8.28 -1.24 11.00
N THR A 190 -9.42 -0.76 10.47
CA THR A 190 -9.57 0.60 9.93
C THR A 190 -10.86 1.25 10.44
N SER A 191 -10.88 2.59 10.49
CA SER A 191 -12.11 3.37 10.64
C SER A 191 -12.85 3.61 9.32
N ASP A 192 -12.23 3.28 8.18
CA ASP A 192 -12.80 3.49 6.85
C ASP A 192 -13.79 2.39 6.48
N LEU A 193 -15.08 2.74 6.47
CA LEU A 193 -16.16 1.79 6.18
C LEU A 193 -16.12 1.29 4.73
N ALA A 194 -15.66 2.11 3.78
CA ALA A 194 -15.58 1.71 2.38
C ALA A 194 -14.49 0.64 2.17
N ALA A 195 -13.37 0.73 2.89
CA ALA A 195 -12.32 -0.27 2.89
C ALA A 195 -12.79 -1.58 3.55
N GLY A 196 -13.52 -1.47 4.66
CA GLY A 196 -14.16 -2.64 5.28
C GLY A 196 -15.14 -3.34 4.35
N PHE A 197 -16.00 -2.57 3.68
CA PHE A 197 -16.96 -3.10 2.71
C PHE A 197 -16.29 -3.73 1.49
N ARG A 198 -15.29 -3.06 0.90
CA ARG A 198 -14.64 -3.49 -0.34
C ARG A 198 -13.63 -4.63 -0.16
N TYR A 199 -12.93 -4.65 0.97
CA TYR A 199 -11.79 -5.55 1.17
C TYR A 199 -11.93 -6.46 2.40
N ALA A 200 -13.09 -6.46 3.05
CA ALA A 200 -13.37 -7.25 4.26
C ALA A 200 -12.38 -6.97 5.41
N ILE A 201 -11.79 -5.78 5.45
CA ILE A 201 -10.90 -5.36 6.54
C ILE A 201 -11.76 -5.12 7.80
N PRO A 202 -11.35 -5.62 8.98
CA PRO A 202 -12.07 -5.34 10.21
C PRO A 202 -12.22 -3.84 10.44
N THR A 203 -13.47 -3.38 10.62
CA THR A 203 -13.76 -1.97 10.91
C THR A 203 -13.97 -1.75 12.40
N VAL A 204 -13.48 -0.62 12.91
CA VAL A 204 -13.69 -0.21 14.29
C VAL A 204 -14.03 1.28 14.35
N GLY A 205 -14.93 1.63 15.27
CA GLY A 205 -15.36 3.00 15.48
C GLY A 205 -15.69 3.25 16.95
N THR A 206 -15.52 4.49 17.37
CA THR A 206 -15.89 4.98 18.70
C THR A 206 -16.56 6.34 18.55
N SER A 207 -16.77 7.05 19.66
CA SER A 207 -17.16 8.46 19.63
C SER A 207 -15.99 9.40 19.31
N ALA A 208 -16.32 10.62 18.89
CA ALA A 208 -15.41 11.76 18.76
C ALA A 208 -15.83 12.84 19.77
N HIS A 209 -14.99 13.84 20.01
CA HIS A 209 -15.31 14.93 20.95
C HIS A 209 -16.64 15.63 20.66
N ALA A 210 -17.02 15.76 19.38
CA ALA A 210 -18.31 16.33 19.01
C ALA A 210 -19.52 15.60 19.63
N PHE A 211 -19.43 14.29 19.87
CA PHE A 211 -20.48 13.54 20.55
C PHE A 211 -20.58 13.90 22.03
N THR A 212 -19.43 14.04 22.71
CA THR A 212 -19.41 14.50 24.11
C THR A 212 -19.94 15.93 24.23
N LEU A 213 -19.50 16.83 23.34
CA LEU A 213 -19.89 18.24 23.31
C LEU A 213 -21.36 18.48 22.92
N LEU A 214 -22.04 17.48 22.36
CA LEU A 214 -23.48 17.54 22.06
C LEU A 214 -24.35 17.45 23.33
N HIS A 215 -23.84 16.87 24.41
CA HIS A 215 -24.60 16.61 25.63
C HIS A 215 -24.36 17.70 26.68
N ASP A 216 -25.32 17.88 27.59
CA ASP A 216 -25.22 18.84 28.70
C ASP A 216 -24.08 18.51 29.68
N SER A 217 -23.66 17.24 29.73
CA SER A 217 -22.50 16.79 30.51
C SER A 217 -21.79 15.59 29.88
N GLU A 218 -20.50 15.42 30.19
CA GLU A 218 -19.72 14.24 29.78
C GLU A 218 -20.30 12.93 30.35
N ARG A 219 -20.88 12.99 31.56
CA ARG A 219 -21.59 11.86 32.17
C ARG A 219 -22.78 11.40 31.33
N ASP A 220 -23.54 12.33 30.75
CA ASP A 220 -24.70 12.00 29.93
C ASP A 220 -24.28 11.40 28.59
N ALA A 221 -23.20 11.92 27.99
CA ALA A 221 -22.61 11.32 26.78
C ALA A 221 -22.14 9.86 27.02
N PHE A 222 -21.41 9.61 28.11
CA PHE A 222 -20.98 8.24 28.45
C PHE A 222 -22.15 7.32 28.75
N ARG A 223 -23.19 7.79 29.46
CA ARG A 223 -24.39 7.00 29.70
C ARG A 223 -25.09 6.63 28.40
N ALA A 224 -25.24 7.59 27.49
CA ALA A 224 -25.85 7.36 26.18
C ALA A 224 -25.06 6.33 25.36
N GLN A 225 -23.73 6.44 25.32
CA GLN A 225 -22.89 5.50 24.58
C GLN A 225 -22.91 4.09 25.18
N VAL A 226 -22.78 3.96 26.50
CA VAL A 226 -22.82 2.64 27.19
C VAL A 226 -24.20 1.99 27.05
N ALA A 227 -25.29 2.77 27.11
CA ALA A 227 -26.64 2.25 26.90
C ALA A 227 -26.84 1.72 25.47
N SER A 228 -26.21 2.35 24.48
CA SER A 228 -26.34 1.98 23.06
C SER A 228 -25.41 0.83 22.66
N LEU A 229 -24.14 0.89 23.06
CA LEU A 229 -23.07 -0.01 22.58
C LEU A 229 -22.65 -1.06 23.62
N GLY A 230 -23.18 -0.99 24.84
CA GLY A 230 -22.80 -1.85 25.94
C GLY A 230 -21.50 -1.41 26.64
N ARG A 231 -21.17 -2.14 27.71
CA ARG A 231 -20.02 -1.83 28.60
C ARG A 231 -18.66 -2.08 27.95
N GLY A 232 -18.59 -2.98 26.96
CA GLY A 232 -17.38 -3.27 26.20
C GLY A 232 -16.93 -2.17 25.23
N THR A 233 -17.59 -1.01 25.22
CA THR A 233 -17.24 0.13 24.35
C THR A 233 -15.91 0.79 24.77
N THR A 234 -15.36 1.58 23.86
CA THR A 234 -14.27 2.53 24.13
C THR A 234 -14.85 3.93 24.39
N LEU A 235 -14.53 4.54 25.54
CA LEU A 235 -14.94 5.90 25.90
C LEU A 235 -13.79 6.90 25.70
N LEU A 236 -14.06 8.05 25.08
CA LEU A 236 -13.08 9.13 24.89
C LEU A 236 -13.03 10.00 26.16
N VAL A 237 -11.88 10.04 26.83
CA VAL A 237 -11.78 10.57 28.21
C VAL A 237 -11.02 11.89 28.33
N ASP A 238 -10.65 12.55 27.24
CA ASP A 238 -9.84 13.77 27.26
C ASP A 238 -10.58 14.97 26.67
N THR A 239 -11.90 15.04 26.83
CA THR A 239 -12.68 16.20 26.39
C THR A 239 -12.52 17.39 27.34
N TYR A 240 -12.50 17.15 28.65
CA TYR A 240 -12.39 18.19 29.68
C TYR A 240 -11.24 17.91 30.66
N ASP A 241 -11.47 17.00 31.62
CA ASP A 241 -10.48 16.54 32.61
C ASP A 241 -10.37 15.02 32.59
N VAL A 242 -9.19 14.51 32.31
CA VAL A 242 -8.95 13.06 32.14
C VAL A 242 -9.26 12.27 33.41
N ALA A 243 -8.92 12.81 34.58
CA ALA A 243 -9.10 12.08 35.82
C ALA A 243 -10.58 12.00 36.20
N GLU A 244 -11.35 13.07 36.00
CA GLU A 244 -12.79 13.08 36.20
C GLU A 244 -13.53 12.19 35.19
N ALA A 245 -13.12 12.25 33.92
CA ALA A 245 -13.69 11.42 32.86
C ALA A 245 -13.49 9.93 33.15
N VAL A 246 -12.29 9.50 33.57
CA VAL A 246 -12.02 8.10 33.91
C VAL A 246 -12.87 7.62 35.10
N ARG A 247 -13.02 8.41 36.16
CA ARG A 247 -13.94 8.07 37.28
C ARG A 247 -15.37 7.91 36.77
N THR A 248 -15.84 8.88 36.00
CA THR A 248 -17.19 8.89 35.44
C THR A 248 -17.44 7.70 34.53
N ALA A 249 -16.45 7.34 33.70
CA ALA A 249 -16.51 6.20 32.80
C ALA A 249 -16.66 4.88 33.58
N VAL A 250 -15.85 4.66 34.62
CA VAL A 250 -15.94 3.46 35.47
C VAL A 250 -17.22 3.45 36.31
N ASP A 251 -17.68 4.59 36.83
CA ASP A 251 -18.94 4.68 37.58
C ASP A 251 -20.15 4.26 36.73
N ILE A 252 -20.15 4.55 35.42
CA ILE A 252 -21.25 4.24 34.50
C ILE A 252 -21.14 2.80 33.97
N ALA A 253 -19.97 2.42 33.47
CA ALA A 253 -19.77 1.13 32.79
C ALA A 253 -19.42 0.00 33.77
N GLY A 254 -18.95 0.32 34.97
CA GLY A 254 -18.40 -0.63 35.93
C GLY A 254 -16.97 -1.08 35.57
N PRO A 255 -16.41 -2.06 36.32
CA PRO A 255 -15.05 -2.57 36.10
C PRO A 255 -14.89 -3.37 34.80
N GLU A 256 -15.99 -3.63 34.09
CA GLU A 256 -16.03 -4.31 32.78
C GLU A 256 -15.94 -3.34 31.59
N LEU A 257 -15.62 -2.06 31.83
CA LEU A 257 -15.40 -1.09 30.76
C LEU A 257 -14.38 -1.63 29.75
N GLY A 258 -14.75 -1.65 28.47
CA GLY A 258 -13.89 -2.23 27.42
C GLY A 258 -12.58 -1.47 27.26
N ALA A 259 -12.66 -0.17 27.04
CA ALA A 259 -11.48 0.68 26.88
C ALA A 259 -11.74 2.16 27.18
N VAL A 260 -10.65 2.89 27.43
CA VAL A 260 -10.60 4.36 27.38
C VAL A 260 -9.69 4.79 26.24
N ARG A 261 -10.03 5.90 25.58
CA ARG A 261 -9.22 6.52 24.53
C ARG A 261 -8.71 7.89 24.96
N ILE A 262 -7.43 8.13 24.72
CA ILE A 262 -6.72 9.38 25.00
C ILE A 262 -6.16 9.91 23.67
N ASP A 263 -6.46 11.17 23.32
CA ASP A 263 -6.05 11.80 22.06
C ASP A 263 -5.03 12.94 22.23
N SER A 264 -4.82 13.42 23.45
CA SER A 264 -4.07 14.65 23.74
C SER A 264 -3.20 14.59 25.01
N GLY A 265 -2.30 15.58 25.14
CA GLY A 265 -1.36 15.71 26.26
C GLY A 265 -0.05 14.92 26.10
N ASP A 266 0.72 14.82 27.18
CA ASP A 266 1.87 13.91 27.24
C ASP A 266 1.35 12.48 27.38
N LEU A 267 1.18 11.81 26.24
CA LEU A 267 0.54 10.50 26.13
C LEU A 267 1.23 9.43 26.99
N LEU A 268 2.55 9.50 27.16
CA LEU A 268 3.29 8.57 28.01
C LEU A 268 2.88 8.74 29.47
N LEU A 269 2.94 9.98 29.96
CA LEU A 269 2.58 10.33 31.34
C LEU A 269 1.10 10.07 31.63
N VAL A 270 0.22 10.48 30.71
CA VAL A 270 -1.23 10.34 30.85
C VAL A 270 -1.62 8.86 30.86
N ALA A 271 -1.05 8.02 29.99
CA ALA A 271 -1.33 6.58 29.99
C ALA A 271 -0.98 5.91 31.33
N HIS A 272 0.16 6.24 31.94
CA HIS A 272 0.52 5.72 33.27
C HIS A 272 -0.45 6.16 34.37
N ARG A 273 -0.86 7.44 34.36
CA ARG A 273 -1.84 7.98 35.33
C ARG A 273 -3.20 7.33 35.17
N VAL A 274 -3.68 7.20 33.94
CA VAL A 274 -4.97 6.55 33.62
C VAL A 274 -4.94 5.08 34.02
N ARG A 275 -3.85 4.35 33.78
CA ARG A 275 -3.71 2.96 34.22
C ARG A 275 -3.80 2.82 35.74
N ALA A 276 -3.02 3.60 36.48
CA ALA A 276 -3.06 3.58 37.94
C ALA A 276 -4.46 3.89 38.48
N GLN A 277 -5.13 4.88 37.90
CA GLN A 277 -6.49 5.25 38.29
C GLN A 277 -7.53 4.18 37.96
N LEU A 278 -7.46 3.55 36.79
CA LEU A 278 -8.33 2.43 36.44
C LEU A 278 -8.15 1.26 37.41
N ASP A 279 -6.90 0.99 37.83
CA ASP A 279 -6.59 -0.09 38.78
C ASP A 279 -7.14 0.22 40.18
N GLU A 280 -7.00 1.45 40.66
CA GLU A 280 -7.60 1.92 41.92
C GLU A 280 -9.12 1.80 41.94
N LEU A 281 -9.77 2.01 40.78
CA LEU A 281 -11.22 1.87 40.59
C LEU A 281 -11.66 0.42 40.33
N GLY A 282 -10.73 -0.55 40.36
CA GLY A 282 -11.01 -1.97 40.13
C GLY A 282 -11.20 -2.38 38.66
N ALA A 283 -11.00 -1.45 37.72
CA ALA A 283 -11.13 -1.63 36.28
C ALA A 283 -9.81 -2.10 35.63
N VAL A 284 -9.17 -3.10 36.24
CA VAL A 284 -7.82 -3.58 35.91
C VAL A 284 -7.69 -4.17 34.49
N ASN A 285 -8.82 -4.58 33.88
CA ASN A 285 -8.85 -5.16 32.54
C ASN A 285 -9.19 -4.15 31.43
N THR A 286 -9.64 -2.94 31.79
CA THR A 286 -9.99 -1.88 30.84
C THR A 286 -8.78 -1.52 29.98
N LYS A 287 -8.93 -1.51 28.67
CA LYS A 287 -7.83 -1.23 27.74
C LYS A 287 -7.56 0.26 27.58
N ILE A 288 -6.31 0.62 27.29
CA ILE A 288 -5.92 2.00 26.97
C ILE A 288 -5.60 2.09 25.48
N VAL A 289 -6.38 2.90 24.76
CA VAL A 289 -6.17 3.23 23.36
C VAL A 289 -5.61 4.63 23.26
N VAL A 290 -4.50 4.80 22.54
CA VAL A 290 -3.92 6.12 22.29
C VAL A 290 -4.12 6.49 20.84
N THR A 291 -4.65 7.67 20.58
CA THR A 291 -4.75 8.27 19.24
C THR A 291 -4.00 9.59 19.23
N SER A 292 -3.30 9.89 18.13
CA SER A 292 -2.66 11.20 17.89
C SER A 292 -2.02 11.20 16.48
N ASP A 293 -1.23 12.22 16.16
CA ASP A 293 -0.29 12.20 15.02
C ASP A 293 0.92 11.29 15.29
N LEU A 294 0.66 10.02 15.62
CA LEU A 294 1.66 9.00 15.93
C LEU A 294 2.40 8.54 14.68
N ASP A 295 3.73 8.56 14.71
CA ASP A 295 4.58 7.84 13.76
C ASP A 295 5.24 6.63 14.43
N GLU A 296 6.11 5.91 13.69
CA GLU A 296 6.82 4.75 14.24
C GLU A 296 7.73 5.10 15.44
N TYR A 297 8.21 6.34 15.56
CA TYR A 297 9.09 6.78 16.65
C TYR A 297 8.28 7.09 17.92
N ALA A 298 7.14 7.75 17.75
CA ALA A 298 6.19 7.99 18.83
C ALA A 298 5.63 6.67 19.38
N ILE A 299 5.25 5.73 18.50
CA ILE A 299 4.81 4.39 18.89
C ILE A 299 5.90 3.66 19.69
N ALA A 300 7.15 3.66 19.20
CA ALA A 300 8.26 3.04 19.91
C ALA A 300 8.51 3.67 21.29
N SER A 301 8.37 4.99 21.42
CA SER A 301 8.50 5.70 22.70
C SER A 301 7.39 5.32 23.67
N LEU A 302 6.16 5.14 23.18
CA LEU A 302 5.01 4.68 23.96
C LEU A 302 5.07 3.19 24.33
N ALA A 303 6.08 2.45 23.87
CA ALA A 303 6.21 1.05 24.22
C ALA A 303 6.45 0.82 25.74
N ALA A 304 6.98 1.84 26.44
CA ALA A 304 7.16 1.84 27.89
C ALA A 304 5.87 2.14 28.67
N ALA A 305 4.83 2.66 28.01
CA ALA A 305 3.55 2.97 28.64
C ALA A 305 2.57 1.77 28.60
N PRO A 306 1.59 1.74 29.52
CA PRO A 306 0.54 0.73 29.57
C PRO A 306 -0.54 0.98 28.50
N VAL A 307 -0.12 1.09 27.24
CA VAL A 307 -1.01 1.24 26.07
C VAL A 307 -1.27 -0.14 25.47
N ASP A 308 -2.52 -0.43 25.11
CA ASP A 308 -2.94 -1.70 24.51
C ASP A 308 -3.10 -1.59 22.98
N ALA A 309 -3.45 -0.41 22.47
CA ALA A 309 -3.64 -0.16 21.06
C ALA A 309 -3.33 1.29 20.65
N TYR A 310 -2.93 1.47 19.39
CA TYR A 310 -2.65 2.77 18.79
C TYR A 310 -3.58 3.01 17.59
N GLY A 311 -4.26 4.16 17.57
CA GLY A 311 -4.91 4.65 16.35
C GLY A 311 -4.04 5.69 15.67
N VAL A 312 -3.74 5.47 14.39
CA VAL A 312 -2.80 6.28 13.62
C VAL A 312 -3.50 6.90 12.43
N GLY A 313 -3.37 8.22 12.30
CA GLY A 313 -3.99 9.00 11.23
C GLY A 313 -2.97 9.49 10.20
N THR A 314 -2.63 10.78 10.29
CA THR A 314 -1.89 11.55 9.28
C THR A 314 -0.58 10.90 8.86
N GLN A 315 0.26 10.50 9.83
CA GLN A 315 1.58 9.96 9.55
C GLN A 315 1.52 8.66 8.76
N LEU A 316 0.52 7.80 9.01
CA LEU A 316 0.35 6.59 8.21
C LEU A 316 -0.05 6.92 6.77
N VAL A 317 -1.14 7.67 6.57
CA VAL A 317 -1.73 7.91 5.24
C VAL A 317 -0.94 8.88 4.36
N THR A 318 0.15 9.45 4.90
CA THR A 318 1.14 10.25 4.16
C THR A 318 2.48 9.54 3.99
N GLY A 319 2.53 8.23 4.26
CA GLY A 319 3.73 7.40 4.09
C GLY A 319 4.84 7.71 5.10
N SER A 320 4.48 8.24 6.27
CA SER A 320 5.38 8.74 7.34
C SER A 320 6.44 9.68 6.75
N GLY A 321 5.94 10.79 6.19
CA GLY A 321 6.73 11.84 5.52
C GLY A 321 7.15 11.53 4.08
N HIS A 322 6.84 10.35 3.55
CA HIS A 322 7.21 9.93 2.19
C HIS A 322 5.97 9.46 1.41
N PRO A 323 5.24 10.35 0.74
CA PRO A 323 3.96 10.02 0.09
C PRO A 323 4.10 9.16 -1.18
N THR A 324 5.33 8.86 -1.61
CA THR A 324 5.64 8.07 -2.81
C THR A 324 6.95 7.30 -2.64
N CYS A 325 7.02 6.11 -3.22
CA CYS A 325 8.23 5.28 -3.28
C CYS A 325 9.21 5.66 -4.41
N SER A 326 8.91 6.69 -5.19
CA SER A 326 9.74 7.16 -6.33
C SER A 326 10.04 6.07 -7.37
N MET A 327 9.13 5.11 -7.52
CA MET A 327 9.18 4.10 -8.58
C MET A 327 9.03 4.76 -9.95
N VAL A 328 9.65 4.15 -10.96
CA VAL A 328 9.59 4.58 -12.35
C VAL A 328 9.25 3.42 -13.26
N TYR A 329 8.55 3.70 -14.34
CA TYR A 329 8.21 2.76 -15.40
C TYR A 329 9.13 3.02 -16.60
N LYS A 330 9.87 2.03 -17.09
CA LYS A 330 10.88 2.24 -18.13
C LYS A 330 10.90 1.10 -19.12
N LEU A 331 10.97 1.44 -20.42
CA LEU A 331 11.29 0.49 -21.47
C LEU A 331 12.73 0.01 -21.27
N VAL A 332 12.91 -1.29 -21.07
CA VAL A 332 14.21 -1.93 -20.81
C VAL A 332 14.63 -2.85 -21.94
N ALA A 333 13.69 -3.38 -22.72
CA ALA A 333 14.00 -4.14 -23.93
C ALA A 333 12.91 -3.93 -24.99
N ARG A 334 13.28 -4.02 -26.27
CA ARG A 334 12.32 -4.00 -27.39
C ARG A 334 12.79 -4.87 -28.55
N ALA A 335 11.86 -5.38 -29.34
CA ALA A 335 12.19 -6.10 -30.56
C ALA A 335 12.71 -5.15 -31.66
N ARG A 336 13.60 -5.67 -32.51
CA ARG A 336 14.13 -4.94 -33.68
C ARG A 336 13.03 -4.56 -34.69
N SER A 337 12.00 -5.38 -34.80
CA SER A 337 10.86 -5.21 -35.71
C SER A 337 9.57 -5.73 -35.08
N ALA A 338 8.45 -5.62 -35.80
CA ALA A 338 7.15 -6.16 -35.40
C ALA A 338 7.01 -7.68 -35.63
N ASP A 339 8.04 -8.36 -36.17
CA ASP A 339 8.02 -9.81 -36.32
C ASP A 339 7.98 -10.47 -34.93
N ALA A 340 7.04 -11.39 -34.72
CA ALA A 340 6.87 -12.11 -33.47
C ALA A 340 8.13 -12.89 -33.02
N LYS A 341 9.02 -13.24 -33.96
CA LYS A 341 10.29 -13.93 -33.72
C LYS A 341 11.48 -12.99 -33.61
N ALA A 342 11.31 -11.69 -33.84
CA ALA A 342 12.43 -10.73 -33.77
C ALA A 342 13.02 -10.70 -32.35
N PRO A 343 14.35 -10.84 -32.18
CA PRO A 343 14.97 -10.86 -30.87
C PRO A 343 14.76 -9.53 -30.13
N LEU A 344 14.63 -9.62 -28.80
CA LEU A 344 14.62 -8.46 -27.93
C LEU A 344 16.03 -7.88 -27.80
N GLU A 345 16.15 -6.56 -27.96
CA GLU A 345 17.36 -5.81 -27.69
C GLU A 345 17.22 -5.05 -26.37
N PRO A 346 18.22 -5.15 -25.47
CA PRO A 346 18.31 -4.28 -24.31
C PRO A 346 18.38 -2.81 -24.71
N VAL A 347 17.61 -1.97 -24.05
CA VAL A 347 17.64 -0.51 -24.21
C VAL A 347 17.74 0.16 -22.85
N ALA A 348 18.44 1.30 -22.81
CA ALA A 348 18.64 2.05 -21.59
C ALA A 348 18.65 3.55 -21.87
N LYS A 349 18.02 4.32 -20.98
CA LYS A 349 18.16 5.78 -20.97
C LYS A 349 19.52 6.14 -20.35
N LYS A 350 20.32 6.92 -21.08
CA LYS A 350 21.51 7.58 -20.52
C LYS A 350 21.10 8.90 -19.85
N SER A 351 21.71 9.22 -18.72
CA SER A 351 21.62 10.54 -18.09
C SER A 351 22.99 10.96 -17.59
N LEU A 352 23.32 12.25 -17.75
CA LEU A 352 24.49 12.87 -17.12
C LEU A 352 24.39 12.70 -15.59
N GLY A 353 25.46 12.27 -14.93
CA GLY A 353 25.51 12.10 -13.47
C GLY A 353 25.19 10.70 -12.91
N GLY A 354 25.37 9.63 -13.69
CA GLY A 354 25.51 8.26 -13.15
C GLY A 354 24.23 7.46 -12.86
N LYS A 355 23.04 8.01 -13.09
CA LYS A 355 21.77 7.25 -13.00
C LYS A 355 21.54 6.37 -14.25
N LEU A 356 22.41 5.38 -14.47
CA LEU A 356 22.24 4.40 -15.53
C LEU A 356 21.07 3.46 -15.19
N SER A 357 20.13 3.32 -16.12
CA SER A 357 19.14 2.23 -16.07
C SER A 357 19.74 1.03 -16.78
N ILE A 358 19.64 -0.17 -16.21
CA ILE A 358 20.15 -1.40 -16.82
C ILE A 358 19.07 -1.97 -17.73
N GLY A 359 19.38 -2.04 -19.03
CA GLY A 359 18.48 -2.61 -20.04
C GLY A 359 18.42 -4.13 -19.95
N GLY A 360 17.46 -4.71 -20.66
CA GLY A 360 17.21 -6.15 -20.71
C GLY A 360 15.98 -6.55 -19.90
N ARG A 361 15.41 -7.69 -20.31
CA ARG A 361 14.29 -8.35 -19.62
C ARG A 361 14.84 -9.04 -18.38
N LYS A 362 14.65 -8.45 -17.20
CA LYS A 362 15.29 -8.93 -15.97
C LYS A 362 14.45 -9.96 -15.23
N TRP A 363 15.13 -10.88 -14.56
CA TRP A 363 14.60 -11.70 -13.48
C TRP A 363 15.18 -11.22 -12.15
N ALA A 364 14.55 -11.58 -11.04
CA ALA A 364 15.06 -11.29 -9.70
C ALA A 364 14.84 -12.47 -8.76
N ALA A 365 15.80 -12.69 -7.87
CA ALA A 365 15.77 -13.74 -6.85
C ALA A 365 16.33 -13.23 -5.52
N ARG A 366 15.91 -13.83 -4.41
CA ARG A 366 16.44 -13.50 -3.08
C ARG A 366 17.39 -14.58 -2.60
N ARG A 367 18.69 -14.30 -2.64
CA ARG A 367 19.69 -15.22 -2.08
C ARG A 367 19.57 -15.24 -0.56
N LEU A 368 19.56 -16.45 -0.01
CA LEU A 368 19.54 -16.70 1.42
C LEU A 368 20.93 -17.16 1.87
N ASP A 369 21.30 -16.84 3.10
CA ASP A 369 22.47 -17.40 3.75
C ASP A 369 22.22 -18.83 4.25
N THR A 370 23.21 -19.42 4.92
CA THR A 370 23.12 -20.79 5.46
C THR A 370 22.08 -20.96 6.58
N GLU A 371 21.62 -19.86 7.19
CA GLU A 371 20.59 -19.86 8.23
C GLU A 371 19.19 -19.56 7.66
N GLY A 372 19.09 -19.35 6.35
CA GLY A 372 17.83 -19.03 5.67
C GLY A 372 17.44 -17.54 5.76
N VAL A 373 18.35 -16.67 6.19
CA VAL A 373 18.14 -15.22 6.25
C VAL A 373 18.50 -14.61 4.89
N ALA A 374 17.73 -13.64 4.43
CA ALA A 374 18.01 -12.96 3.18
C ALA A 374 19.35 -12.22 3.22
N GLU A 375 20.20 -12.47 2.23
CA GLU A 375 21.56 -11.91 2.14
C GLU A 375 21.67 -10.86 1.02
N ALA A 376 21.05 -11.11 -0.14
CA ALA A 376 21.12 -10.22 -1.30
C ALA A 376 19.89 -10.33 -2.19
N GLU A 377 19.58 -9.24 -2.90
CA GLU A 377 18.67 -9.28 -4.03
C GLU A 377 19.46 -9.39 -5.33
N VAL A 378 19.37 -10.55 -5.98
CA VAL A 378 20.13 -10.88 -7.19
C VAL A 378 19.23 -10.63 -8.41
N ILE A 379 19.75 -9.85 -9.36
CA ILE A 379 19.04 -9.45 -10.56
C ILE A 379 19.90 -9.83 -11.77
N GLY A 380 19.31 -10.54 -12.73
CA GLY A 380 20.02 -10.91 -13.95
C GLY A 380 19.18 -10.79 -15.20
N THR A 381 19.82 -11.01 -16.34
CA THR A 381 19.15 -11.16 -17.64
C THR A 381 19.52 -12.50 -18.26
N GLY A 382 18.63 -13.06 -19.09
CA GLY A 382 18.83 -14.40 -19.65
C GLY A 382 18.33 -15.50 -18.71
N ASP A 383 19.03 -16.62 -18.68
CA ASP A 383 18.64 -17.78 -17.89
C ASP A 383 18.89 -17.54 -16.39
N VAL A 384 18.00 -18.08 -15.56
CA VAL A 384 18.14 -18.03 -14.10
C VAL A 384 19.08 -19.17 -13.67
N PRO A 385 20.14 -18.89 -12.88
CA PRO A 385 21.00 -19.93 -12.33
C PRO A 385 20.20 -20.97 -11.55
N ALA A 386 20.58 -22.24 -11.65
CA ALA A 386 19.82 -23.36 -11.09
C ALA A 386 19.63 -23.22 -9.56
N GLU A 387 20.63 -22.68 -8.88
CA GLU A 387 20.65 -22.41 -7.44
C GLU A 387 19.73 -21.26 -7.00
N LEU A 388 19.23 -20.44 -7.93
CA LEU A 388 18.33 -19.31 -7.68
C LEU A 388 16.89 -19.57 -8.15
N MET A 389 16.63 -20.73 -8.76
CA MET A 389 15.33 -21.04 -9.39
C MET A 389 14.17 -21.00 -8.40
N ASP A 390 14.38 -21.52 -7.19
CA ASP A 390 13.36 -21.61 -6.13
C ASP A 390 13.23 -20.32 -5.30
N GLN A 391 14.14 -19.36 -5.53
CA GLN A 391 14.20 -18.07 -4.82
C GLN A 391 13.73 -16.91 -5.70
N GLN A 392 13.17 -17.18 -6.87
CA GLN A 392 12.65 -16.16 -7.77
C GLN A 392 11.50 -15.37 -7.13
N LEU A 393 11.51 -14.06 -7.36
CA LEU A 393 10.55 -13.12 -6.78
C LEU A 393 9.39 -12.78 -7.72
N LEU A 394 9.58 -12.97 -9.03
CA LEU A 394 8.57 -12.68 -10.04
C LEU A 394 7.59 -13.84 -10.20
N VAL A 395 6.31 -13.56 -10.02
CA VAL A 395 5.20 -14.47 -10.37
C VAL A 395 4.44 -13.94 -11.59
N GLU A 396 3.82 -14.84 -12.36
CA GLU A 396 2.95 -14.47 -13.48
C GLU A 396 1.65 -13.87 -12.91
N LEU A 397 1.38 -12.60 -13.18
CA LEU A 397 0.19 -11.88 -12.67
C LEU A 397 -0.91 -11.78 -13.74
N VAL A 398 -0.50 -11.56 -14.98
CA VAL A 398 -1.37 -11.51 -16.17
C VAL A 398 -0.73 -12.34 -17.27
N LYS A 399 -1.54 -13.17 -17.93
CA LYS A 399 -1.13 -14.02 -19.04
C LYS A 399 -2.02 -13.80 -20.25
N GLY A 400 -1.46 -13.29 -21.34
CA GLY A 400 -2.21 -13.01 -22.57
C GLY A 400 -3.45 -12.12 -22.33
N GLY A 401 -3.32 -11.12 -21.45
CA GLY A 401 -4.40 -10.23 -21.04
C GLY A 401 -5.34 -10.75 -19.95
N ALA A 402 -5.27 -12.02 -19.57
CA ALA A 402 -6.09 -12.59 -18.50
C ALA A 402 -5.39 -12.49 -17.14
N ILE A 403 -6.08 -11.99 -16.12
CA ILE A 403 -5.54 -11.96 -14.75
C ILE A 403 -5.48 -13.40 -14.19
N VAL A 404 -4.30 -13.84 -13.75
CA VAL A 404 -4.07 -15.22 -13.26
C VAL A 404 -3.67 -15.31 -11.78
N ALA A 405 -3.38 -14.18 -11.13
CA ALA A 405 -2.88 -14.14 -9.74
C ALA A 405 -3.75 -13.30 -8.79
N ARG A 406 -5.08 -13.36 -8.91
CA ARG A 406 -5.97 -12.74 -7.91
C ARG A 406 -5.86 -13.50 -6.58
N GLU A 407 -5.63 -12.77 -5.50
CA GLU A 407 -5.51 -13.35 -4.16
C GLU A 407 -6.32 -12.57 -3.11
N PRO A 408 -6.75 -13.22 -2.01
CA PRO A 408 -7.30 -12.53 -0.85
C PRO A 408 -6.29 -11.59 -0.20
N LEU A 409 -6.75 -10.47 0.37
CA LEU A 409 -5.86 -9.49 1.02
C LEU A 409 -5.08 -10.08 2.20
N ASP A 410 -5.67 -11.06 2.91
CA ASP A 410 -5.00 -11.77 4.00
C ASP A 410 -3.76 -12.53 3.53
N ALA A 411 -3.77 -13.09 2.31
CA ALA A 411 -2.61 -13.78 1.76
C ALA A 411 -1.42 -12.82 1.55
N ALA A 412 -1.69 -11.60 1.08
CA ALA A 412 -0.69 -10.54 0.97
C ALA A 412 -0.14 -10.11 2.34
N ARG A 413 -1.02 -10.00 3.35
CA ARG A 413 -0.63 -9.69 4.73
C ARG A 413 0.26 -10.78 5.33
N GLU A 414 -0.16 -12.04 5.21
CA GLU A 414 0.58 -13.20 5.72
C GLU A 414 1.95 -13.32 5.05
N ARG A 415 2.00 -13.12 3.73
CA ARG A 415 3.25 -13.03 2.98
C ARG A 415 4.16 -11.94 3.52
N HIS A 416 3.62 -10.75 3.75
CA HIS A 416 4.41 -9.64 4.29
C HIS A 416 5.02 -9.97 5.65
N ILE A 417 4.24 -10.59 6.54
CA ILE A 417 4.73 -11.04 7.85
C ILE A 417 5.87 -12.05 7.69
N ALA A 418 5.70 -13.06 6.83
CA ALA A 418 6.69 -14.11 6.60
C ALA A 418 7.99 -13.57 5.98
N VAL A 419 7.88 -12.80 4.90
CA VAL A 419 9.02 -12.20 4.19
C VAL A 419 9.80 -11.28 5.12
N ARG A 420 9.12 -10.42 5.88
CA ARG A 420 9.76 -9.51 6.82
C ARG A 420 10.52 -10.26 7.91
N ALA A 421 9.99 -11.41 8.37
CA ALA A 421 10.66 -12.26 9.36
C ALA A 421 11.92 -12.94 8.82
N GLY A 422 12.02 -13.13 7.50
CA GLY A 422 13.22 -13.65 6.82
C GLY A 422 14.30 -12.60 6.53
N LEU A 423 14.11 -11.33 6.90
CA LEU A 423 15.13 -10.29 6.74
C LEU A 423 16.12 -10.28 7.92
N PRO A 424 17.34 -9.77 7.73
CA PRO A 424 18.27 -9.52 8.83
C PRO A 424 17.63 -8.63 9.91
N LEU A 425 17.99 -8.85 11.19
CA LEU A 425 17.43 -8.07 12.31
C LEU A 425 17.62 -6.55 12.17
N SER A 426 18.67 -6.11 11.47
CA SER A 426 18.92 -4.70 11.15
C SER A 426 17.81 -4.06 10.30
N ALA A 427 16.99 -4.86 9.61
CA ALA A 427 15.81 -4.41 8.89
C ALA A 427 14.75 -3.79 9.82
N MET A 428 14.69 -4.24 11.08
CA MET A 428 13.70 -3.81 12.07
C MET A 428 14.13 -2.54 12.83
N GLN A 429 15.35 -2.05 12.57
CA GLN A 429 15.86 -0.85 13.23
C GLN A 429 15.11 0.40 12.75
N LEU A 430 14.70 1.24 13.72
CA LEU A 430 14.07 2.53 13.44
C LEU A 430 15.09 3.63 13.12
N SER A 431 16.35 3.46 13.52
CA SER A 431 17.43 4.42 13.24
C SER A 431 17.60 4.63 11.73
N ARG A 432 18.07 5.82 11.33
CA ARG A 432 18.39 6.09 9.93
C ARG A 432 19.48 5.15 9.40
N GLY A 433 19.51 4.94 8.09
CA GLY A 433 20.56 4.19 7.41
C GLY A 433 20.10 3.68 6.05
N GLU A 434 20.89 2.77 5.48
CA GLU A 434 20.76 2.27 4.12
C GLU A 434 19.84 1.05 3.99
N PRO A 435 19.47 0.64 2.76
CA PRO A 435 18.78 -0.63 2.52
C PRO A 435 19.55 -1.81 3.15
N VAL A 436 18.81 -2.75 3.74
CA VAL A 436 19.42 -3.84 4.52
C VAL A 436 20.08 -4.91 3.66
N LEU A 437 19.61 -5.09 2.41
CA LEU A 437 20.21 -6.00 1.45
C LEU A 437 20.86 -5.20 0.32
N PRO A 438 22.05 -5.61 -0.15
CA PRO A 438 22.60 -5.15 -1.41
C PRO A 438 21.79 -5.72 -2.59
N THR A 439 21.77 -4.97 -3.68
CA THR A 439 21.27 -5.43 -4.97
C THR A 439 22.46 -5.76 -5.87
N GLU A 440 22.55 -7.02 -6.30
CA GLU A 440 23.63 -7.55 -7.12
C GLU A 440 23.12 -7.81 -8.54
N TYR A 441 23.85 -7.31 -9.54
CA TYR A 441 23.55 -7.59 -10.95
C TYR A 441 24.48 -8.67 -11.48
N VAL A 442 23.91 -9.71 -12.09
CA VAL A 442 24.64 -10.87 -12.66
C VAL A 442 24.42 -11.03 -14.16
#